data_AF-A0AA87F6F6-F1
#
_entry.id   AF-A0AA87F6F6-F1
#
_cell.length_a   1.000
_cell.length_b   1.000
_cell.length_c   1.000
_cell.angle_alpha   90.00
_cell.angle_beta   90.00
_cell.angle_gamma   90.00
#
_symmetry.space_group_name_H-M   'P 1'
#
loop_
_entity.id
_entity.type
_entity.pdbx_description
1 polymer ?
#
loop_
_entity_poly.entity_id
_entity_poly.type
_entity_poly.pdbx_seq_one_letter_code
_entity_poly.pdbx_strand_id
1 'polypeptide(L)'
;MIKENSTTSNCEACPLLKKAPYVCNACPKKRSNCGYQKQFYYAKRAQLDYEAKLSDSRTGVALNKEEFYRMDEIVSAAIQKGQHLNHIIASNELSASRASIYRYLEKGYLSTKPIDFPRVVKF
;
A
#
# COMPACT_ATOMS: atom_id res chain seq x y z
N MET A 1 -2.74 12.93 -20.99
CA MET A 1 -3.42 14.08 -20.36
C MET A 1 -4.60 14.48 -21.23
N ILE A 2 -5.83 14.17 -20.82
CA ILE A 2 -7.03 14.62 -21.55
C ILE A 2 -7.30 16.05 -21.10
N LYS A 3 -7.11 17.02 -22.00
CA LYS A 3 -7.42 18.43 -21.75
C LYS A 3 -8.94 18.59 -21.71
N GLU A 4 -9.51 18.74 -20.52
CA GLU A 4 -10.90 19.16 -20.36
C GLU A 4 -10.98 20.69 -20.42
N ASN A 5 -10.94 21.25 -21.65
CA ASN A 5 -11.17 22.67 -21.86
C ASN A 5 -12.66 22.96 -22.01
N SER A 6 -13.24 23.73 -21.07
CA SER A 6 -14.18 24.84 -21.32
C SER A 6 -14.69 25.39 -19.97
N THR A 7 -13.86 26.17 -19.28
CA THR A 7 -14.26 26.84 -18.04
C THR A 7 -14.81 28.23 -18.39
N THR A 8 -16.11 28.34 -18.60
CA THR A 8 -16.79 29.63 -18.37
C THR A 8 -17.28 29.58 -16.93
N SER A 9 -16.65 30.38 -16.07
CA SER A 9 -16.85 30.43 -14.63
C SER A 9 -18.22 31.01 -14.28
N ASN A 10 -19.26 30.18 -14.23
CA ASN A 10 -20.35 30.42 -13.28
C ASN A 10 -19.95 29.79 -11.95
N CYS A 11 -19.83 30.61 -10.90
CA CYS A 11 -19.44 30.20 -9.54
C CYS A 11 -20.46 29.28 -8.84
N GLU A 12 -21.57 28.94 -9.49
CA GLU A 12 -22.62 28.09 -8.93
C GLU A 12 -22.49 26.62 -9.38
N ALA A 13 -22.67 25.70 -8.43
CA ALA A 13 -22.65 24.27 -8.70
C ALA A 13 -23.84 23.83 -9.59
N CYS A 14 -23.58 22.95 -10.57
CA CYS A 14 -24.61 22.45 -11.48
C CYS A 14 -25.77 21.79 -10.70
N PRO A 15 -27.05 22.18 -10.93
CA PRO A 15 -28.20 21.58 -10.26
C PRO A 15 -28.31 20.06 -10.45
N LEU A 16 -27.84 19.54 -11.59
CA LEU A 16 -27.85 18.10 -11.87
C LEU A 16 -26.84 17.31 -11.03
N LEU A 17 -25.81 17.98 -10.51
CA LEU A 17 -24.82 17.39 -9.60
C LEU A 17 -25.27 17.46 -8.13
N LYS A 18 -26.42 18.06 -7.81
CA LYS A 18 -26.97 18.04 -6.43
C LYS A 18 -27.69 16.73 -6.11
N LYS A 19 -27.89 15.87 -7.10
CA LYS A 19 -28.56 14.57 -6.97
C LYS A 19 -27.72 13.46 -7.58
N ALA A 20 -27.96 12.24 -7.13
CA ALA A 20 -27.33 11.05 -7.71
C ALA A 20 -27.57 11.00 -9.24
N PRO A 21 -26.56 10.61 -10.03
CA PRO A 21 -25.29 9.99 -9.63
C PRO A 21 -24.15 10.98 -9.33
N TYR A 22 -24.42 12.28 -9.15
CA TYR A 22 -23.41 13.32 -8.86
C TYR A 22 -22.29 13.42 -9.90
N VAL A 23 -22.51 12.92 -11.12
CA VAL A 23 -21.52 12.90 -12.19
C VAL A 23 -22.14 13.25 -13.54
N CYS A 24 -21.33 13.81 -14.43
CA CYS A 24 -21.70 14.23 -15.77
C CYS A 24 -21.68 13.10 -16.80
N ASN A 25 -21.34 11.86 -16.42
CA ASN A 25 -21.18 10.72 -17.34
C ASN A 25 -22.38 10.53 -18.28
N ALA A 26 -23.59 10.67 -17.74
CA ALA A 26 -24.87 10.56 -18.44
C ALA A 26 -25.59 11.91 -18.62
N CYS A 27 -24.90 13.04 -18.41
CA CYS A 27 -25.51 14.36 -18.54
C CYS A 27 -25.97 14.59 -20.00
N PRO A 28 -27.23 14.99 -20.25
CA PRO A 28 -27.71 15.30 -21.60
C PRO A 28 -26.89 16.39 -22.28
N LYS A 29 -26.40 17.35 -21.49
CA LYS A 29 -25.56 18.47 -21.95
C LYS A 29 -24.07 18.13 -22.03
N LYS A 30 -23.66 16.86 -21.86
CA LYS A 30 -22.25 16.43 -21.84
C LYS A 30 -21.46 16.83 -23.08
N ARG A 31 -22.07 16.68 -24.27
CA ARG A 31 -21.47 17.02 -25.57
C ARG A 31 -21.78 18.46 -26.02
N SER A 32 -22.63 19.17 -25.29
CA SER A 32 -22.92 20.59 -25.53
C SER A 32 -22.00 21.49 -24.71
N ASN A 33 -22.03 22.80 -24.99
CA ASN A 33 -21.29 23.80 -24.20
C ASN A 33 -21.97 24.02 -22.84
N CYS A 34 -21.77 23.07 -21.93
CA CYS A 34 -22.23 23.15 -20.54
C CYS A 34 -21.26 24.07 -19.76
N GLY A 35 -21.70 25.27 -19.41
CA GLY A 35 -20.92 26.28 -18.68
C GLY A 35 -20.75 26.03 -17.18
N TYR A 36 -20.91 24.79 -16.71
CA TYR A 36 -20.68 24.40 -15.32
C TYR A 36 -19.42 23.52 -15.21
N GLN A 37 -18.78 23.51 -14.04
CA GLN A 37 -17.68 22.59 -13.77
C GLN A 37 -18.16 21.14 -13.92
N LYS A 38 -17.49 20.41 -14.81
CA LYS A 38 -17.82 19.01 -15.11
C LYS A 38 -17.16 18.10 -14.08
N GLN A 39 -17.87 17.03 -13.71
CA GLN A 39 -17.36 15.97 -12.84
C GLN A 39 -17.59 14.63 -13.53
N PHE A 40 -16.53 13.89 -13.84
CA PHE A 40 -16.64 12.59 -14.50
C PHE A 40 -16.08 11.48 -13.62
N TYR A 41 -16.78 10.36 -13.59
CA TYR A 41 -16.30 9.13 -12.98
C TYR A 41 -15.71 8.21 -14.05
N TYR A 42 -14.46 7.79 -13.86
CA TYR A 42 -13.76 6.89 -14.77
C TYR A 42 -13.48 5.57 -14.04
N ALA A 43 -14.35 4.57 -14.24
CA ALA A 43 -14.30 3.30 -13.51
C ALA A 43 -12.93 2.62 -13.56
N LYS A 44 -12.30 2.55 -14.75
CA LYS A 44 -10.98 1.93 -14.92
C LYS A 44 -9.90 2.65 -14.09
N ARG A 45 -9.95 3.98 -14.01
CA ARG A 45 -8.99 4.76 -13.22
C ARG A 45 -9.22 4.57 -11.73
N ALA A 46 -10.49 4.60 -11.30
CA ALA A 46 -10.84 4.35 -9.91
C ALA A 46 -10.38 2.96 -9.43
N GLN A 47 -10.49 1.94 -10.28
CA GLN A 47 -9.98 0.60 -9.99
C GLN A 47 -8.45 0.58 -9.85
N LEU A 48 -7.73 1.20 -10.79
CA LEU A 48 -6.26 1.27 -10.73
C LEU A 48 -5.78 2.03 -9.48
N ASP A 49 -6.43 3.14 -9.14
CA ASP A 49 -6.09 3.92 -7.93
C ASP A 49 -6.35 3.10 -6.65
N TYR A 50 -7.43 2.30 -6.63
CA TYR A 50 -7.72 1.38 -5.53
C TYR A 50 -6.65 0.28 -5.40
N GLU A 51 -6.30 -0.38 -6.50
CA GLU A 51 -5.30 -1.45 -6.52
C GLU A 51 -3.92 -0.95 -6.08
N ALA A 52 -3.52 0.25 -6.54
CA ALA A 52 -2.29 0.89 -6.10
C ALA A 52 -2.30 1.14 -4.59
N LYS A 53 -3.35 1.78 -4.06
CA LYS A 53 -3.49 2.03 -2.62
C LYS A 53 -3.50 0.74 -1.79
N LEU A 54 -4.14 -0.31 -2.31
CA LEU A 54 -4.20 -1.62 -1.67
C LEU A 54 -2.81 -2.25 -1.58
N SER A 55 -2.03 -2.17 -2.66
CA SER A 55 -0.65 -2.65 -2.70
C SER A 55 0.24 -1.85 -1.76
N ASP A 56 0.19 -0.52 -1.82
CA ASP A 56 1.05 0.36 -1.03
C ASP A 56 0.81 0.21 0.47
N SER A 57 -0.46 0.16 0.89
CA SER A 57 -0.81 -0.03 2.30
C SER A 57 -0.38 -1.38 2.90
N ARG A 58 -0.11 -2.38 2.05
CA ARG A 58 0.31 -3.73 2.44
C ARG A 58 1.78 -4.00 2.17
N THR A 59 2.49 -3.03 1.60
CA THR A 59 3.93 -3.12 1.33
C THR A 59 4.70 -2.55 2.51
N GLY A 60 5.84 -3.16 2.83
CA GLY A 60 6.70 -2.74 3.94
C GLY A 60 6.48 -3.51 5.25
N VAL A 61 6.88 -2.87 6.34
CA VAL A 61 6.90 -3.39 7.70
C VAL A 61 5.77 -2.73 8.48
N ALA A 62 4.88 -3.53 9.06
CA ALA A 62 3.73 -3.03 9.83
C ALA A 62 4.06 -2.63 11.27
N LEU A 63 5.35 -2.70 11.65
CA LEU A 63 5.86 -2.32 12.97
C LEU A 63 6.31 -0.86 12.96
N ASN A 64 6.32 -0.26 14.15
CA ASN A 64 7.01 1.01 14.31
C ASN A 64 8.54 0.82 14.12
N LYS A 65 9.24 1.93 13.89
CA LYS A 65 10.68 1.90 13.58
C LYS A 65 11.49 1.27 14.72
N GLU A 66 11.18 1.61 15.97
CA GLU A 66 11.93 1.19 17.15
C GLU A 66 11.77 -0.31 17.43
N GLU A 67 10.53 -0.81 17.38
CA GLU A 67 10.18 -2.23 17.49
C GLU A 67 10.84 -3.06 16.40
N PHE A 68 10.87 -2.54 15.17
CA PHE A 68 11.53 -3.23 14.07
C PHE A 68 13.03 -3.41 14.34
N TYR A 69 13.75 -2.35 14.69
CA TYR A 69 15.19 -2.45 14.95
C TYR A 69 15.50 -3.28 16.20
N ARG A 70 14.70 -3.17 17.26
CA ARG A 70 14.85 -4.03 18.45
C ARG A 70 14.71 -5.51 18.09
N MET A 71 13.71 -5.84 17.26
CA MET A 71 13.53 -7.20 16.77
C MET A 71 14.71 -7.64 15.89
N ASP A 72 15.18 -6.78 14.98
CA ASP A 72 16.31 -7.07 14.09
C ASP A 72 17.62 -7.32 14.86
N GLU A 73 17.89 -6.55 15.92
CA GLU A 73 19.04 -6.77 16.81
C GLU A 73 18.98 -8.14 17.50
N ILE A 74 17.82 -8.50 18.05
CA ILE A 74 17.62 -9.79 18.73
C ILE A 74 17.85 -10.95 17.75
N VAL A 75 17.23 -10.87 16.57
CA VAL A 75 17.36 -11.90 15.53
C VAL A 75 18.81 -11.99 15.06
N SER A 76 19.44 -10.86 14.75
CA SER A 76 20.82 -10.82 14.26
C SER A 76 21.82 -11.36 15.27
N ALA A 77 21.71 -10.98 16.54
CA ALA A 77 22.57 -11.47 17.61
C ALA A 77 22.41 -12.99 17.84
N ALA A 78 21.19 -13.52 17.75
CA ALA A 78 20.95 -14.95 17.94
C ALA A 78 21.43 -15.78 16.74
N ILE A 79 21.39 -15.23 15.52
CA ILE A 79 21.96 -15.87 14.33
C ILE A 79 23.47 -15.90 14.36
N GLN A 80 24.13 -14.83 14.83
CA GLN A 80 25.58 -14.85 15.04
C GLN A 80 26.02 -15.91 16.06
N LYS A 81 25.13 -16.27 17.02
CA LYS A 81 25.33 -17.38 17.96
C LYS A 81 25.02 -18.76 17.36
N GLY A 82 24.64 -18.85 16.09
CA GLY A 82 24.32 -20.09 15.39
C GLY A 82 22.95 -20.68 15.74
N GLN A 83 22.03 -19.90 16.34
CA GLN A 83 20.69 -20.42 16.65
C GLN A 83 19.82 -20.58 15.41
N HIS A 84 18.91 -21.56 15.43
CA HIS A 84 17.93 -21.73 14.36
C HIS A 84 16.78 -20.72 14.50
N LEU A 85 16.26 -20.17 13.39
CA LEU A 85 15.22 -19.13 13.42
C LEU A 85 13.98 -19.51 14.25
N ASN A 86 13.51 -20.76 14.14
CA ASN A 86 12.37 -21.22 14.95
C ASN A 86 12.65 -21.20 16.46
N HIS A 87 13.90 -21.47 16.87
CA HIS A 87 14.30 -21.36 18.27
C HIS A 87 14.29 -19.91 18.72
N ILE A 88 14.81 -19.00 17.90
CA ILE A 88 14.81 -17.55 18.17
C ILE A 88 13.38 -17.04 18.39
N ILE A 89 12.45 -17.41 17.50
CA ILE A 89 11.04 -17.01 17.57
C ILE A 89 10.35 -17.58 18.82
N ALA A 90 10.71 -18.79 19.25
CA ALA A 90 10.12 -19.43 20.42
C ALA A 90 10.71 -18.94 21.75
N SER A 91 11.99 -18.54 21.76
CA SER A 91 12.71 -18.16 22.98
C SER A 91 12.67 -16.66 23.28
N ASN A 92 12.33 -15.82 22.30
CA ASN A 92 12.29 -14.38 22.46
C ASN A 92 10.88 -13.85 22.24
N GLU A 93 10.47 -12.87 23.04
CA GLU A 93 9.25 -12.10 22.79
C GLU A 93 9.50 -11.11 21.66
N LEU A 94 9.20 -11.54 20.42
CA LEU A 94 9.32 -10.71 19.23
C LEU A 94 7.99 -9.98 18.95
N SER A 95 8.07 -8.71 18.57
CA SER A 95 6.89 -7.90 18.23
C SER A 95 6.16 -8.36 16.96
N ALA A 96 6.74 -9.29 16.19
CA ALA A 96 6.17 -9.78 14.93
C ALA A 96 5.80 -11.25 15.00
N SER A 97 4.74 -11.62 14.27
CA SER A 97 4.39 -13.03 14.08
C SER A 97 5.46 -13.79 13.29
N ARG A 98 5.54 -15.11 13.49
CA ARG A 98 6.43 -16.01 12.74
C ARG A 98 6.40 -15.76 11.24
N ALA A 99 5.21 -15.71 10.64
CA ALA A 99 5.04 -15.47 9.21
C ALA A 99 5.60 -14.11 8.77
N SER A 100 5.50 -13.08 9.61
CA SER A 100 6.06 -11.77 9.32
C SER A 100 7.59 -11.78 9.33
N ILE A 101 8.19 -12.51 10.26
CA ILE A 101 9.65 -12.64 10.33
C ILE A 101 10.21 -13.35 9.10
N TYR A 102 9.60 -14.46 8.68
CA TYR A 102 9.97 -15.13 7.42
C TYR A 102 9.83 -14.18 6.21
N ARG A 103 8.71 -13.44 6.12
CA ARG A 103 8.51 -12.46 5.05
C ARG A 103 9.55 -11.33 5.09
N TYR A 104 9.94 -10.84 6.26
CA TYR A 104 10.97 -9.81 6.39
C TYR A 104 12.35 -10.33 6.01
N LEU A 105 12.64 -11.59 6.33
CA LEU A 105 13.87 -12.27 5.91
C LEU A 105 13.93 -12.45 4.38
N GLU A 106 12.85 -12.96 3.77
CA GLU A 106 12.76 -13.16 2.31
C GLU A 106 12.83 -11.84 1.53
N LYS A 107 12.20 -10.77 2.06
CA LYS A 107 12.26 -9.43 1.47
C LYS A 107 13.56 -8.69 1.75
N GLY A 108 14.47 -9.26 2.56
CA GLY A 108 15.76 -8.65 2.90
C GLY A 108 15.63 -7.38 3.76
N TYR A 109 14.60 -7.28 4.59
CA TYR A 109 14.42 -6.15 5.50
C TYR A 109 15.30 -6.27 6.75
N LEU A 110 15.60 -7.51 7.17
CA LEU A 110 16.49 -7.79 8.30
C LEU A 110 17.96 -7.58 7.91
N SER A 111 18.79 -7.27 8.90
CA SER A 111 20.24 -7.17 8.69
C SER A 111 20.87 -8.52 8.34
N THR A 112 20.26 -9.62 8.79
CA THR A 112 20.66 -10.99 8.46
C THR A 112 20.03 -11.48 7.17
N LYS A 113 20.82 -12.19 6.36
CA LYS A 113 20.39 -12.76 5.08
C LYS A 113 20.06 -14.25 5.24
N PRO A 114 19.21 -14.84 4.36
CA PRO A 114 18.89 -16.26 4.42
C PRO A 114 20.10 -17.21 4.45
N ILE A 115 21.22 -16.81 3.84
CA ILE A 115 22.49 -17.57 3.85
C ILE A 115 23.14 -17.68 5.23
N ASP A 116 22.88 -16.71 6.11
CA ASP A 116 23.43 -16.67 7.46
C ASP A 116 22.72 -17.67 8.40
N PHE A 117 21.58 -18.22 7.97
CA PHE A 117 20.80 -19.14 8.78
C PHE A 117 21.22 -20.60 8.54
N PRO A 118 21.48 -21.37 9.61
CA PRO A 118 21.77 -22.79 9.50
C PRO A 118 20.50 -23.55 9.08
N ARG A 119 20.29 -23.73 7.77
CA ARG A 119 19.17 -24.44 7.09
C ARG A 119 17.92 -23.62 6.72
N VAL A 120 18.06 -22.39 6.23
CA VAL A 120 16.95 -21.72 5.52
C VAL A 120 16.98 -22.02 4.01
N VAL A 121 18.17 -22.14 3.43
CA VAL A 121 18.33 -22.48 2.00
C VAL A 121 18.28 -24.00 1.83
N LYS A 122 17.36 -24.50 1.00
CA LYS A 122 17.41 -25.87 0.46
C LYS A 122 18.14 -25.81 -0.88
N PHE A 123 19.23 -26.57 -1.01
CA PHE A 123 19.95 -26.75 -2.27
C PHE A 123 19.22 -27.77 -3.16
#